data_AF-A0A6M0ITY6-F1
#
_entry.id   AF-A0A6M0ITY6-F1
#
_cell.length_a   1.000
_cell.length_b   1.000
_cell.length_c   1.000
_cell.angle_alpha   90.00
_cell.angle_beta   90.00
_cell.angle_gamma   90.00
#
_symmetry.space_group_name_H-M   'P 1'
#
loop_
_entity.id
_entity.type
_entity.pdbx_description
1 polymer ?
#
loop_
_entity_poly.entity_id
_entity_poly.type
_entity_poly.pdbx_seq_one_letter_code
_entity_poly.pdbx_strand_id
1 'polypeptide(L)'
;MKKVKLLDTIATLKPIPTERLQLLEEDYTSIESLPSGQVGTIVEVYEQEEEYHYLVEFADTQGCEYAMATLRADEILVLHYDLAVA
;
A
#
# COMPACT_ATOMS: atom_id res chain seq x y z
N MET A 1 15.20 -6.18 8.05
CA MET A 1 13.92 -6.58 7.40
C MET A 1 14.23 -7.03 5.98
N LYS A 2 13.52 -8.03 5.43
CA LYS A 2 13.64 -8.37 4.00
C LYS A 2 13.30 -7.12 3.18
N LYS A 3 14.09 -6.82 2.14
CA LYS A 3 13.80 -5.72 1.21
C LYS A 3 12.44 -6.00 0.57
N VAL A 4 11.50 -5.09 0.77
CA VAL A 4 10.17 -5.11 0.17
C VAL A 4 10.32 -4.91 -1.34
N LYS A 5 9.55 -5.63 -2.14
CA LYS A 5 9.73 -5.71 -3.60
C LYS A 5 8.48 -5.30 -4.34
N LEU A 6 8.68 -5.04 -5.64
CA LEU A 6 7.60 -4.90 -6.60
C LEU A 6 6.68 -6.14 -6.53
N LEU A 7 5.37 -5.89 -6.54
CA LEU A 7 4.27 -6.86 -6.42
C LEU A 7 4.14 -7.56 -5.06
N ASP A 8 4.88 -7.15 -4.03
CA ASP A 8 4.56 -7.60 -2.67
C ASP A 8 3.18 -7.06 -2.27
N THR A 9 2.32 -7.94 -1.75
CA THR A 9 1.09 -7.55 -1.08
C THR A 9 1.42 -7.08 0.33
N ILE A 10 0.85 -5.95 0.75
CA ILE A 10 1.10 -5.34 2.04
C ILE A 10 -0.21 -5.05 2.77
N ALA A 11 -0.11 -4.85 4.08
CA ALA A 11 -1.12 -4.16 4.87
C ALA A 11 -0.55 -2.83 5.38
N THR A 12 -1.37 -1.79 5.41
CA THR A 12 -1.00 -0.51 6.05
C THR A 12 -0.91 -0.67 7.56
N LEU A 13 0.09 -0.07 8.20
CA LEU A 13 0.24 -0.09 9.66
C LEU A 13 -0.56 1.02 10.35
N LYS A 14 -0.86 2.11 9.63
CA LYS A 14 -1.57 3.29 10.13
C LYS A 14 -2.64 3.70 9.11
N PRO A 15 -3.69 4.43 9.54
CA PRO A 15 -4.64 5.00 8.59
C PRO A 15 -3.94 5.90 7.57
N ILE A 16 -4.39 5.87 6.31
CA ILE A 16 -3.87 6.72 5.24
C ILE A 16 -4.92 7.80 4.92
N PRO A 17 -4.70 9.06 5.32
CA PRO A 17 -5.61 10.16 5.03
C PRO A 17 -5.86 10.35 3.53
N THR A 18 -7.06 10.76 3.14
CA THR A 18 -7.42 10.95 1.73
C THR A 18 -6.55 11.98 1.02
N GLU A 19 -5.96 12.95 1.73
CA GLU A 19 -5.05 13.94 1.15
C GLU A 19 -3.73 13.34 0.65
N ARG A 20 -3.40 12.12 1.10
CA ARG A 20 -2.24 11.35 0.61
C ARG A 20 -2.60 10.40 -0.52
N LEU A 21 -3.88 10.21 -0.82
CA LEU A 21 -4.34 9.33 -1.90
C LEU A 21 -4.30 10.06 -3.23
N GLN A 22 -3.91 9.32 -4.26
CA GLN A 22 -3.94 9.73 -5.66
C GLN A 22 -4.94 8.83 -6.37
N LEU A 23 -5.54 9.33 -7.45
CA LEU A 23 -6.54 8.57 -8.25
C LEU A 23 -7.71 8.04 -7.41
N LEU A 24 -8.10 8.74 -6.34
CA LEU A 24 -9.23 8.34 -5.51
C LEU A 24 -10.53 8.39 -6.33
N GLU A 25 -11.14 7.22 -6.51
CA GLU A 25 -12.41 7.07 -7.23
C GLU A 25 -13.57 7.75 -6.49
N GLU A 26 -14.55 8.28 -7.24
CA GLU A 26 -15.65 9.09 -6.69
C GLU A 26 -16.45 8.36 -5.59
N ASP A 27 -16.65 7.06 -5.77
CA ASP A 27 -17.36 6.18 -4.83
C ASP A 27 -16.69 6.11 -3.43
N TYR A 28 -15.40 6.47 -3.34
CA TYR A 28 -14.60 6.41 -2.12
C TYR A 28 -14.31 7.79 -1.51
N THR A 29 -14.83 8.88 -2.09
CA THR A 29 -14.59 10.26 -1.60
C THR A 29 -15.23 10.57 -0.25
N SER A 30 -16.13 9.71 0.24
CA SER A 30 -16.82 9.88 1.52
C SER A 30 -16.00 9.50 2.75
N ILE A 31 -14.86 8.82 2.58
CA ILE A 31 -14.00 8.40 3.69
C ILE A 31 -12.99 9.50 4.05
N GLU A 32 -12.62 9.62 5.33
CA GLU A 32 -11.54 10.51 5.76
C GLU A 32 -10.15 9.85 5.62
N SER A 33 -10.09 8.52 5.68
CA SER A 33 -8.85 7.76 5.52
C SER A 33 -9.11 6.31 5.15
N LEU A 34 -8.14 5.67 4.50
CA LEU A 34 -8.07 4.21 4.47
C LEU A 34 -7.73 3.70 5.88
N PRO A 35 -8.37 2.63 6.37
CA PRO A 35 -8.12 2.13 7.71
C PRO A 35 -6.71 1.51 7.84
N SER A 36 -6.24 1.38 9.08
CA SER A 36 -5.09 0.51 9.37
C SER A 36 -5.45 -0.94 9.02
N GLY A 37 -4.49 -1.67 8.46
CA GLY A 37 -4.70 -3.02 7.94
C GLY A 37 -5.24 -3.06 6.51
N GLN A 38 -5.44 -1.91 5.85
CA GLN A 38 -5.87 -1.88 4.46
C GLN A 38 -4.84 -2.59 3.58
N VAL A 39 -5.33 -3.54 2.78
CA VAL A 39 -4.48 -4.34 1.88
C VAL A 39 -4.23 -3.57 0.60
N GLY A 40 -2.98 -3.55 0.15
CA GLY A 40 -2.57 -2.98 -1.13
C GLY A 40 -1.42 -3.76 -1.76
N THR A 41 -1.09 -3.42 -3.00
CA THR A 41 -0.02 -4.05 -3.79
C THR A 41 1.03 -3.01 -4.17
N ILE A 42 2.31 -3.34 -4.00
CA ILE A 42 3.38 -2.45 -4.43
C ILE A 42 3.53 -2.50 -5.94
N VAL A 43 3.36 -1.34 -6.59
CA VAL A 43 3.43 -1.20 -8.05
C VAL A 43 4.61 -0.36 -8.53
N GLU A 44 5.33 0.32 -7.62
CA GLU A 44 6.62 0.96 -7.90
C GLU A 44 7.49 1.02 -6.63
N VAL A 45 8.80 0.92 -6.79
CA VAL A 45 9.78 1.04 -5.69
C VAL A 45 10.74 2.18 -6.01
N TYR A 46 10.63 3.27 -5.24
CA TYR A 46 11.56 4.39 -5.32
C TYR A 46 12.70 4.20 -4.31
N GLU A 47 13.92 4.19 -4.82
CA GLU A 47 15.15 4.19 -4.03
C GLU A 47 15.75 5.60 -4.09
N GLN A 48 15.66 6.35 -2.99
CA GLN A 48 16.30 7.67 -2.85
C GLN A 48 17.31 7.60 -1.71
N GLU A 49 18.60 7.63 -2.08
CA GLU A 49 19.72 7.47 -1.15
C GLU A 49 19.61 6.17 -0.33
N GLU A 50 19.22 6.27 0.94
CA GLU A 50 19.07 5.15 1.88
C GLU A 50 17.60 4.93 2.32
N GLU A 51 16.66 5.72 1.78
CA GLU A 51 15.23 5.60 2.06
C GLU A 51 14.48 4.96 0.88
N TYR A 52 13.61 4.01 1.22
CA TYR A 52 12.72 3.36 0.27
C TYR A 52 11.30 3.91 0.42
N HIS A 53 10.73 4.35 -0.69
CA HIS A 53 9.31 4.66 -0.81
C HIS A 53 8.65 3.69 -1.78
N TYR A 54 7.39 3.36 -1.52
CA TYR A 54 6.64 2.37 -2.27
C TYR A 54 5.36 3.02 -2.76
N LEU A 55 5.14 3.00 -4.07
CA LEU A 55 3.82 3.30 -4.61
C LEU A 55 2.96 2.05 -4.39
N VAL A 56 1.89 2.22 -3.63
CA VAL A 56 0.94 1.16 -3.33
C VAL A 56 -0.36 1.45 -4.05
N GLU A 57 -0.83 0.46 -4.80
CA GLU A 57 -2.17 0.41 -5.37
C GLU A 57 -3.13 -0.25 -4.39
N PHE A 58 -4.30 0.34 -4.20
CA PHE A 58 -5.42 -0.23 -3.47
C PHE A 58 -6.52 -0.58 -4.46
N ALA A 59 -6.92 -1.85 -4.47
CA ALA A 59 -7.92 -2.36 -5.40
C ALA A 59 -9.07 -3.04 -4.65
N ASP A 60 -10.24 -2.99 -5.26
CA ASP A 60 -11.43 -3.66 -4.76
C ASP A 60 -11.35 -5.19 -4.96
N THR A 61 -12.38 -5.92 -4.56
CA THR A 61 -12.43 -7.39 -4.70
C THR A 61 -12.52 -7.89 -6.15
N GLN A 62 -12.74 -7.00 -7.12
CA GLN A 62 -12.73 -7.31 -8.55
C GLN A 62 -11.37 -7.01 -9.20
N GLY A 63 -10.42 -6.47 -8.43
CA GLY A 63 -9.12 -6.05 -8.93
C GLY A 63 -9.15 -4.71 -9.64
N CYS A 64 -10.19 -3.90 -9.41
CA CYS A 64 -10.24 -2.52 -9.90
C CYS A 64 -9.55 -1.61 -8.89
N GLU A 65 -8.54 -0.87 -9.35
CA GLU A 65 -7.89 0.18 -8.58
C GLU A 65 -8.91 1.25 -8.17
N TYR A 66 -8.81 1.73 -6.93
CA TYR A 66 -9.66 2.82 -6.43
C TYR A 66 -8.89 3.94 -5.72
N ALA A 67 -7.61 3.71 -5.40
CA ALA A 67 -6.70 4.71 -4.87
C ALA A 67 -5.25 4.20 -4.97
N MET A 68 -4.31 5.15 -4.99
CA MET A 68 -2.89 4.90 -4.81
C MET A 68 -2.29 5.78 -3.72
N ALA A 69 -1.21 5.33 -3.06
CA ALA A 69 -0.44 6.16 -2.15
C ALA A 69 1.05 5.81 -2.16
N THR A 70 1.89 6.83 -2.03
CA THR A 70 3.32 6.64 -1.77
C THR A 70 3.53 6.49 -0.26
N LEU A 71 3.99 5.32 0.16
CA LEU A 71 4.19 4.94 1.56
C LEU A 71 5.67 4.69 1.87
N ARG A 72 6.07 4.96 3.11
CA ARG A 72 7.39 4.61 3.63
C ARG A 72 7.44 3.18 4.16
N ALA A 73 8.65 2.65 4.29
CA ALA A 73 8.87 1.30 4.82
C ALA A 73 8.26 1.07 6.23
N ASP A 74 8.18 2.11 7.06
CA ASP A 74 7.61 2.04 8.41
C ASP A 74 6.08 2.18 8.45
N GLU A 75 5.43 2.33 7.29
CA GLU A 75 3.98 2.45 7.14
C GLU A 75 3.33 1.16 6.62
N ILE A 76 4.12 0.14 6.27
CA ILE A 76 3.66 -1.08 5.61
C ILE A 76 4.16 -2.35 6.30
N LEU A 77 3.37 -3.42 6.18
CA LEU A 77 3.71 -4.77 6.58
C LEU A 77 3.50 -5.70 5.39
N VAL A 78 4.55 -6.37 4.91
CA VAL A 78 4.43 -7.38 3.84
C VAL A 78 3.63 -8.57 4.34
N LEU A 79 2.61 -8.96 3.57
CA LEU A 79 1.75 -10.10 3.87
C LEU A 79 2.29 -11.35 3.17
N HIS A 80 2.40 -12.42 3.95
CA HIS A 80 2.69 -13.75 3.44
C HIS A 80 1.51 -14.65 3.82
N TYR A 81 0.72 -15.08 2.83
CA TYR A 81 -0.48 -15.89 3.04
C TYR A 81 -0.15 -17.35 3.34
N ASP A 82 0.99 -17.81 2.85
CA ASP A 82 1.57 -19.09 3.19
C ASP A 82 2.75 -18.89 4.14
N LEU A 83 2.95 -19.86 5.04
CA LEU A 83 4.17 -19.91 5.83
C LEU A 83 5.35 -20.04 4.87
N ALA A 84 6.16 -18.99 4.77
CA ALA A 84 7.43 -19.05 4.05
C ALA A 84 8.36 -20.01 4.80
N VAL A 85 8.32 -21.30 4.44
CA VAL A 85 9.32 -22.26 4.93
C VAL A 85 10.65 -21.85 4.32
N ALA A 86 11.60 -21.50 5.20
CA ALA A 86 12.94 -21.06 4.85
C ALA A 86 13.80 -22.21 4.34
#